data_AF-X0TYG6-F1
#
_entry.id   AF-X0TYG6-F1
#
_cell.length_a   1.000
_cell.length_b   1.000
_cell.length_c   1.000
_cell.angle_alpha   90.00
_cell.angle_beta   90.00
_cell.angle_gamma   90.00
#
_symmetry.space_group_name_H-M   'P 1'
#
loop_
_entity.id
_entity.type
_entity.pdbx_description
1 polymer ?
#
loop_
_entity_poly.entity_id
_entity_poly.type
_entity_poly.pdbx_seq_one_letter_code
_entity_poly.pdbx_strand_id
1 'polypeptide(L)'
;GSTIEEELFGESEAVGQRIKIKKHTFEVIGVMKERGTVAFQDYDDQVFLPLKTTQKLIAGVNHLGLIRIKVDHENNITQAVEDVKMTLRDQHDISDQSGKDDDFTVRNAAEALDMITTITNALKYFLAAMAALSLI
;
A
#
# COMPACT_ATOMS: atom_id res chain seq x y z
N GLY A 1 4.72 -10.87 7.30
CA GLY A 1 3.40 -11.51 7.33
C GLY A 1 3.64 -12.99 7.47
N SER A 2 2.78 -13.82 6.89
CA SER A 2 2.91 -15.28 6.94
C SER A 2 4.18 -15.79 6.27
N THR A 3 4.59 -15.25 5.12
CA THR A 3 5.84 -15.67 4.45
C THR A 3 7.07 -15.44 5.31
N ILE A 4 7.21 -14.24 5.88
CA ILE A 4 8.36 -13.91 6.76
C ILE A 4 8.36 -14.76 8.03
N GLU A 5 7.17 -15.09 8.56
CA GLU A 5 7.06 -15.97 9.72
C GLU A 5 7.63 -17.36 9.38
N GLU A 6 7.17 -17.96 8.29
CA GLU A 6 7.63 -19.28 7.84
C GLU A 6 9.16 -19.28 7.57
N GLU A 7 9.67 -18.23 6.92
CA GLU A 7 11.10 -18.11 6.61
C GLU A 7 11.99 -17.97 7.86
N LEU A 8 11.53 -17.24 8.88
CA LEU A 8 12.33 -16.95 10.07
C LEU A 8 12.15 -17.97 11.20
N PHE A 9 10.97 -18.59 11.29
CA PHE A 9 10.58 -19.42 12.43
C PHE A 9 10.10 -20.84 12.03
N GLY A 10 9.80 -21.08 10.75
CA GLY A 10 9.29 -22.36 10.28
C GLY A 10 7.98 -22.73 10.97
N GLU A 11 7.91 -23.93 11.55
CA GLU A 11 6.75 -24.39 12.34
C GLU A 11 6.73 -23.86 13.80
N SER A 12 7.72 -23.06 14.19
CA SER A 12 7.81 -22.54 15.57
C SER A 12 6.96 -21.30 15.76
N GLU A 13 6.38 -21.15 16.96
CA GLU A 13 5.63 -19.95 17.33
C GLU A 13 6.52 -18.70 17.26
N ALA A 14 6.13 -17.75 16.39
CA ALA A 14 6.87 -16.50 16.19
C ALA A 14 6.57 -15.46 17.29
N VAL A 15 5.35 -15.44 17.83
CA VAL A 15 4.94 -14.42 18.82
C VAL A 15 5.72 -14.58 20.12
N GLY A 16 6.24 -13.47 20.64
CA GLY A 16 7.11 -13.42 21.83
C GLY A 16 8.59 -13.68 21.53
N GLN A 17 8.94 -14.09 20.31
CA GLN A 17 10.33 -14.23 19.92
C GLN A 17 10.95 -12.89 19.50
N ARG A 18 12.28 -12.86 19.41
CA ARG A 18 13.03 -11.66 19.05
C ARG A 18 13.70 -11.79 17.69
N ILE A 19 13.49 -10.78 16.84
CA ILE A 19 14.16 -10.64 15.55
C ILE A 19 15.06 -9.43 15.53
N LYS A 20 16.12 -9.49 14.74
CA LYS A 20 17.05 -8.38 14.55
C LYS A 20 16.76 -7.67 13.23
N ILE A 21 16.46 -6.39 13.30
CA ILE A 21 16.26 -5.52 12.14
C ILE A 21 17.36 -4.46 12.18
N LYS A 22 18.24 -4.46 11.18
CA LYS A 22 19.49 -3.68 11.17
C LYS A 22 20.33 -3.93 12.44
N LYS A 23 20.45 -2.92 13.31
CA LYS A 23 21.23 -2.94 14.56
C LYS A 23 20.36 -3.11 15.81
N HIS A 24 19.05 -3.20 15.65
CA HIS A 24 18.10 -3.21 16.75
C HIS A 24 17.37 -4.55 16.83
N THR A 25 17.09 -4.97 18.06
CA THR A 25 16.32 -6.19 18.34
C THR A 25 14.90 -5.81 18.70
N PHE A 26 13.93 -6.47 18.08
CA PHE A 26 12.50 -6.27 18.29
C PHE A 26 11.84 -7.57 18.71
N GLU A 27 10.78 -7.46 19.50
CA GLU A 27 9.92 -8.58 19.85
C GLU A 27 8.75 -8.66 18.87
N VAL A 28 8.43 -9.87 18.41
CA VAL A 28 7.29 -10.14 17.55
C VAL A 28 6.03 -10.19 18.41
N ILE A 29 5.11 -9.27 18.20
CA ILE A 29 3.85 -9.17 18.99
C ILE A 29 2.64 -9.76 18.28
N GLY A 30 2.80 -10.20 17.03
CA GLY A 30 1.73 -10.76 16.23
C GLY A 30 2.16 -11.05 14.80
N VAL A 31 1.44 -11.96 14.16
CA VAL A 31 1.61 -12.33 12.75
C VAL A 31 0.32 -11.97 12.01
N MET A 32 0.46 -11.36 10.83
CA MET A 32 -0.69 -11.05 10.00
C MET A 32 -1.24 -12.33 9.37
N LYS A 33 -2.57 -12.43 9.29
CA LYS A 33 -3.22 -13.47 8.51
C LYS A 33 -2.80 -13.35 7.05
N GLU A 34 -2.53 -14.49 6.42
CA GLU A 34 -2.25 -14.61 4.99
C GLU A 34 -3.30 -13.87 4.15
N ARG A 35 -2.80 -13.07 3.22
CA ARG A 35 -3.61 -12.26 2.30
C ARG A 35 -3.19 -12.46 0.84
N GLY A 36 -1.97 -12.91 0.61
CA GLY A 36 -1.36 -13.06 -0.71
C GLY A 36 -0.99 -11.73 -1.36
N THR A 37 -0.60 -11.82 -2.62
CA THR A 37 -0.29 -10.66 -3.46
C THR A 37 -1.57 -10.01 -3.97
N VAL A 38 -1.74 -8.71 -3.72
CA VAL A 38 -2.84 -7.90 -4.29
C VAL A 38 -2.26 -6.85 -5.22
N ALA A 39 -2.77 -6.84 -6.46
CA ALA A 39 -2.24 -6.07 -7.59
C ALA A 39 -0.75 -6.40 -7.82
N PHE A 40 0.15 -5.60 -7.25
CA PHE A 40 1.60 -5.74 -7.39
C PHE A 40 2.33 -5.79 -6.05
N GLN A 41 1.59 -5.85 -4.94
CA GLN A 41 2.16 -5.81 -3.60
C GLN A 41 1.88 -7.12 -2.89
N ASP A 42 2.95 -7.80 -2.45
CA ASP A 42 2.87 -8.91 -1.53
C ASP A 42 2.64 -8.39 -0.11
N TYR A 43 1.54 -8.80 0.52
CA TYR A 43 1.22 -8.43 1.90
C TYR A 43 1.75 -9.43 2.93
N ASP A 44 2.12 -10.63 2.48
CA ASP A 44 2.63 -11.69 3.33
C ASP A 44 4.13 -11.53 3.57
N ASP A 45 4.83 -10.88 2.63
CA ASP A 45 6.23 -10.47 2.74
C ASP A 45 6.43 -9.04 3.32
N GLN A 46 5.77 -8.71 4.44
CA GLN A 46 5.93 -7.41 5.11
C GLN A 46 6.10 -7.47 6.63
N VAL A 47 6.95 -6.60 7.18
CA VAL A 47 7.09 -6.37 8.63
C VAL A 47 6.57 -4.98 9.00
N PHE A 48 5.74 -4.92 10.03
CA PHE A 48 5.19 -3.67 10.55
C PHE A 48 5.86 -3.29 11.86
N LEU A 49 6.25 -2.02 11.95
CA LEU A 49 6.84 -1.40 13.13
C LEU A 49 6.12 -0.08 13.42
N PRO A 50 6.03 0.36 14.68
CA PRO A 50 5.47 1.66 15.00
C PRO A 50 6.19 2.79 14.26
N LEU A 51 5.44 3.72 13.66
CA LEU A 51 5.95 4.78 12.79
C LEU A 51 7.16 5.53 13.40
N LYS A 52 7.01 6.03 14.63
CA LYS A 52 8.06 6.78 15.33
C LYS A 52 9.33 5.95 15.54
N THR A 53 9.18 4.65 15.77
CA THR A 53 10.30 3.71 15.95
C THR A 53 11.04 3.52 14.63
N THR A 54 10.32 3.29 13.55
CA THR A 54 10.92 3.15 12.21
C THR A 54 11.64 4.40 11.77
N GLN A 55 11.00 5.57 11.91
CA GLN A 55 11.59 6.87 11.56
C GLN A 55 12.90 7.13 12.31
N LYS A 56 12.92 6.90 13.63
CA LYS A 56 14.09 7.20 14.47
C LYS A 56 15.20 6.15 14.40
N LEU A 57 14.86 4.86 14.50
CA LEU A 57 15.84 3.78 14.69
C LEU A 57 16.24 3.08 13.39
N ILE A 58 15.37 3.08 12.38
CA ILE A 58 15.56 2.29 11.16
C ILE A 58 15.89 3.19 9.97
N ALA A 59 15.06 4.18 9.68
CA ALA A 59 15.15 5.00 8.46
C ALA A 59 15.99 6.27 8.66
N GLY A 60 16.02 6.84 9.87
CA GLY A 60 16.73 8.09 10.13
C GLY A 60 16.08 9.30 9.44
N VAL A 61 14.76 9.27 9.26
CA VAL A 61 13.98 10.32 8.56
C VAL A 61 12.87 10.85 9.45
N ASN A 62 12.39 12.05 9.16
CA ASN A 62 11.28 12.72 9.86
C ASN A 62 10.07 13.02 8.96
N HIS A 63 10.05 12.54 7.73
CA HIS A 63 8.94 12.70 6.78
C HIS A 63 8.19 11.38 6.56
N LEU A 64 7.06 11.45 5.85
CA LEU A 64 6.26 10.30 5.42
C LEU A 64 6.42 10.09 3.92
N GLY A 65 6.65 8.85 3.50
CA GLY A 65 6.74 8.51 2.06
C GLY A 65 5.40 8.15 1.42
N LEU A 66 4.42 7.70 2.22
CA LEU A 66 3.09 7.33 1.74
C LEU A 66 2.08 7.49 2.87
N ILE A 67 0.93 8.06 2.54
CA ILE A 67 -0.22 8.16 3.45
C ILE A 67 -1.41 7.49 2.74
N ARG A 68 -2.07 6.56 3.43
CA ARG A 68 -3.34 5.99 2.99
C ARG A 68 -4.46 6.64 3.78
N ILE A 69 -5.38 7.28 3.08
CA ILE A 69 -6.50 8.00 3.67
C ILE A 69 -7.78 7.24 3.35
N LYS A 70 -8.59 6.98 4.37
CA LYS A 70 -9.93 6.42 4.21
C LYS A 70 -10.93 7.56 4.17
N VAL A 71 -11.66 7.67 3.07
CA VAL A 71 -12.78 8.60 2.93
C VAL A 71 -14.05 7.92 3.44
N ASP A 72 -14.95 8.70 4.02
CA ASP A 72 -16.20 8.22 4.61
C ASP A 72 -17.17 7.69 3.56
N HIS A 73 -17.37 8.42 2.45
CA HIS A 73 -18.24 8.08 1.33
C HIS A 73 -17.57 8.35 -0.02
N GLU A 74 -17.95 7.56 -1.03
CA GLU A 74 -17.39 7.66 -2.38
C GLU A 74 -17.60 9.03 -3.03
N ASN A 75 -18.78 9.62 -2.81
CA ASN A 75 -19.11 10.96 -3.31
C ASN A 75 -18.20 12.06 -2.77
N ASN A 76 -17.51 11.82 -1.65
CA ASN A 76 -16.61 12.78 -1.03
C ASN A 76 -15.16 12.63 -1.53
N ILE A 77 -14.84 11.62 -2.34
CA ILE A 77 -13.45 11.33 -2.75
C ILE A 77 -12.86 12.51 -3.52
N THR A 78 -13.58 13.06 -4.51
CA THR A 78 -13.07 14.19 -5.31
C THR A 78 -12.75 15.40 -4.42
N GLN A 79 -13.66 15.74 -3.49
CA GLN A 79 -13.43 16.84 -2.55
C GLN A 79 -12.25 16.54 -1.62
N ALA A 80 -12.17 15.34 -1.06
CA ALA A 80 -11.09 14.94 -0.17
C ALA A 80 -9.72 14.99 -0.87
N VAL A 81 -9.64 14.63 -2.16
CA VAL A 81 -8.40 14.75 -2.95
C VAL A 81 -7.94 16.20 -3.02
N GLU A 82 -8.84 17.14 -3.32
CA GLU A 82 -8.51 18.56 -3.39
C GLU A 82 -8.17 19.15 -2.02
N ASP A 83 -8.90 18.79 -0.97
CA ASP A 83 -8.61 19.23 0.41
C ASP A 83 -7.23 18.76 0.88
N VAL A 84 -6.85 17.51 0.56
CA VAL A 84 -5.52 16.98 0.86
C VAL A 84 -4.44 17.72 0.07
N LYS A 85 -4.66 17.99 -1.23
CA LYS A 85 -3.69 18.78 -2.02
C LYS A 85 -3.49 20.18 -1.44
N MET A 86 -4.57 20.88 -1.10
CA MET A 86 -4.51 22.21 -0.49
C MET A 86 -3.77 22.18 0.84
N THR A 87 -4.09 21.19 1.70
CA THR A 87 -3.43 21.03 3.00
C THR A 87 -1.93 20.75 2.86
N LEU A 88 -1.54 19.88 1.92
CA LEU A 88 -0.12 19.56 1.70
C LEU A 88 0.65 20.74 1.11
N ARG A 89 0.06 21.50 0.18
CA ARG A 89 0.68 22.74 -0.33
C ARG A 89 0.92 23.76 0.78
N ASP A 90 -0.06 23.98 1.64
CA ASP A 90 0.06 24.88 2.80
C ASP A 90 1.17 24.39 3.75
N GLN A 91 1.19 23.10 4.09
CA GLN A 91 2.22 22.51 4.96
C GLN A 91 3.63 22.51 4.36
N HIS A 92 3.75 22.53 3.04
CA HIS A 92 5.01 22.50 2.32
C HIS A 92 5.44 23.91 1.81
N ASP A 93 4.73 24.97 2.21
CA ASP A 93 4.95 26.35 1.78
C ASP A 93 4.92 26.54 0.23
N ILE A 94 4.07 25.78 -0.47
CA ILE A 94 3.91 25.84 -1.93
C ILE A 94 2.81 26.84 -2.29
N SER A 95 3.20 28.00 -2.83
CA SER A 95 2.26 29.04 -3.24
C SER A 95 1.61 28.80 -4.61
N ASP A 96 2.23 27.98 -5.47
CA ASP A 96 1.69 27.66 -6.79
C ASP A 96 0.47 26.74 -6.69
N GLN A 97 -0.67 27.21 -7.20
CA GLN A 97 -1.90 26.42 -7.27
C GLN A 97 -2.06 25.67 -8.59
N SER A 98 -1.16 25.88 -9.56
CA SER A 98 -1.18 25.17 -10.83
C SER A 98 -0.79 23.69 -10.70
N GLY A 99 -0.13 23.33 -9.59
CA GLY A 99 0.32 21.97 -9.28
C GLY A 99 1.63 21.58 -9.97
N LYS A 100 2.34 22.55 -10.59
CA LYS A 100 3.63 22.28 -11.25
C LYS A 100 4.76 22.12 -10.24
N ASP A 101 4.64 22.82 -9.12
CA ASP A 101 5.64 22.81 -8.04
C ASP A 101 5.27 21.80 -6.93
N ASP A 102 4.22 20.99 -7.12
CA ASP A 102 3.81 19.96 -6.15
C ASP A 102 4.91 18.89 -6.03
N ASP A 103 5.45 18.70 -4.82
CA ASP A 103 6.43 17.66 -4.48
C ASP A 103 5.77 16.34 -4.02
N PHE A 104 4.45 16.26 -4.10
CA PHE A 104 3.63 15.14 -3.69
C PHE A 104 2.64 14.72 -4.79
N THR A 105 1.95 13.60 -4.58
CA THR A 105 0.83 13.20 -5.46
C THR A 105 -0.28 12.60 -4.63
N VAL A 106 -1.52 13.00 -4.95
CA VAL A 106 -2.74 12.44 -4.36
C VAL A 106 -3.48 11.67 -5.45
N ARG A 107 -3.79 10.39 -5.20
CA ARG A 107 -4.43 9.51 -6.18
C ARG A 107 -5.65 8.83 -5.58
N ASN A 108 -6.73 8.74 -6.36
CA ASN A 108 -7.88 7.91 -6.03
C ASN A 108 -7.55 6.44 -6.34
N ALA A 109 -7.43 5.62 -5.29
CA ALA A 109 -7.14 4.20 -5.46
C ALA A 109 -8.32 3.41 -6.07
N ALA A 110 -9.57 3.89 -5.90
CA ALA A 110 -10.74 3.23 -6.46
C ALA A 110 -10.76 3.32 -7.99
N GLU A 111 -10.51 4.51 -8.55
CA GLU A 111 -10.38 4.71 -10.00
C GLU A 111 -9.29 3.84 -10.62
N ALA A 112 -8.14 3.71 -9.95
CA ALA A 112 -7.06 2.86 -10.44
C ALA A 112 -7.46 1.38 -10.50
N LEU A 113 -8.19 0.89 -9.49
CA LEU A 113 -8.72 -0.47 -9.47
C LEU A 113 -9.76 -0.69 -10.56
N ASP A 114 -10.69 0.25 -10.74
CA ASP A 114 -11.73 0.18 -11.78
C ASP A 114 -11.16 0.11 -13.20
N MET A 115 -10.11 0.89 -13.48
CA MET A 115 -9.41 0.82 -14.76
C MET A 115 -8.79 -0.56 -15.00
N ILE A 116 -8.11 -1.12 -14.00
CA ILE A 116 -7.51 -2.46 -14.08
C ILE A 116 -8.61 -3.50 -14.30
N THR A 117 -9.70 -3.45 -13.53
CA THR A 117 -10.82 -4.38 -13.65
C THR A 117 -11.45 -4.31 -15.04
N THR A 118 -11.64 -3.12 -15.58
CA THR A 118 -12.15 -2.92 -16.95
C THR A 118 -11.25 -3.59 -17.99
N ILE A 119 -9.93 -3.38 -17.92
CA ILE A 119 -8.97 -3.99 -18.86
C ILE A 119 -8.96 -5.51 -18.73
N THR A 120 -8.90 -6.04 -17.49
CA THR A 120 -8.91 -7.48 -17.24
C THR A 120 -10.19 -8.13 -17.76
N ASN A 121 -11.34 -7.48 -17.59
CA ASN A 121 -12.61 -7.99 -18.11
C ASN A 121 -12.62 -7.99 -19.64
N ALA A 122 -12.13 -6.93 -20.28
CA ALA A 122 -12.03 -6.88 -21.74
C ALA A 122 -11.16 -8.02 -22.29
N LEU A 123 -9.98 -8.25 -21.69
CA LEU A 123 -9.12 -9.37 -22.05
C LEU A 123 -9.82 -10.71 -21.80
N LYS A 124 -10.45 -10.89 -20.64
CA LYS A 124 -11.19 -12.12 -20.31
C LYS A 124 -12.26 -12.45 -21.35
N TYR A 125 -13.05 -11.47 -21.77
CA TYR A 125 -14.06 -11.67 -22.82
C TYR A 125 -13.45 -11.96 -24.18
N PHE A 126 -12.35 -11.29 -24.52
CA PHE A 126 -11.61 -11.57 -25.74
C PHE A 126 -11.09 -13.02 -25.79
N LEU A 127 -10.46 -13.50 -24.71
CA LEU A 127 -10.01 -14.89 -24.60
C LEU A 127 -11.18 -15.88 -24.65
N ALA A 128 -12.30 -15.58 -24.00
CA ALA A 128 -13.49 -16.42 -24.03
C ALA A 128 -14.08 -16.54 -25.45
N ALA A 129 -14.14 -15.43 -26.20
CA ALA A 129 -14.58 -15.43 -27.58
C ALA A 129 -13.65 -16.25 -28.49
N MET A 130 -12.33 -16.11 -28.32
CA MET A 130 -11.34 -16.91 -29.03
C MET A 130 -11.48 -18.42 -28.74
N ALA A 131 -11.68 -18.79 -27.47
CA ALA A 131 -11.89 -20.17 -27.08
C ALA A 131 -13.20 -20.75 -27.67
N ALA A 132 -14.27 -19.96 -27.69
CA ALA A 132 -15.55 -20.36 -28.28
C ALA A 132 -15.46 -20.57 -29.80
N LEU A 133 -14.75 -19.68 -30.52
CA LEU A 133 -14.51 -19.84 -31.96
C LEU A 133 -13.65 -21.06 -32.27
N SER A 134 -12.74 -21.46 -31.38
CA SER A 134 -11.87 -22.63 -31.57
C SER A 134 -12.59 -23.97 -31.35
N LEU A 135 -13.78 -23.98 -30.74
CA LEU A 135 -14.55 -25.20 -30.46
C LEU A 135 -15.47 -25.62 -31.62
N ILE A 136 -15.75 -24.69 -32.54
CA ILE A 136 -16.53 -24.88 -33.77
C ILE A 136 -15.60 -25.40 -34.87
#